data_AF-A0A0L6WMZ0-F1
#
_entry.id   AF-A0A0L6WMZ0-F1
#
_cell.length_a   1.000
_cell.length_b   1.000
_cell.length_c   1.000
_cell.angle_alpha   90.00
_cell.angle_beta   90.00
_cell.angle_gamma   90.00
#
_symmetry.space_group_name_H-M   'P 1'
#
loop_
_entity.id
_entity.type
_entity.pdbx_description
1 polymer ?
#
loop_
_entity_poly.entity_id
_entity_poly.type
_entity_poly.pdbx_seq_one_letter_code
_entity_poly.pdbx_strand_id
1 'polypeptide(L)'
;WKQSPRYANSHVLDQSLPSKKYLKLVQDLNRRESALLTQLRTRHIPLNHYLFRIRRSETPVCPHCGNLAVESVHHLINECRHYQFERHRYLRRKLRQKAESLSFLFTSPAALKPLFQFIHATKRLEPRAQPDTGQTAHQGLPA
;
A
#
# COMPACT_ATOMS: atom_id res chain seq x y z
N TRP A 1 -8.65 0.35 23.65
CA TRP A 1 -8.26 -0.12 22.29
C TRP A 1 -9.39 -0.87 21.57
N LYS A 2 -9.97 -1.93 22.16
CA LYS A 2 -11.03 -2.76 21.52
C LYS A 2 -12.30 -2.00 21.09
N GLN A 3 -12.63 -0.88 21.74
CA GLN A 3 -13.79 -0.04 21.42
C GLN A 3 -13.54 0.97 20.28
N SER A 4 -12.32 1.03 19.73
CA SER A 4 -11.98 2.03 18.70
C SER A 4 -12.33 1.55 17.27
N PRO A 5 -12.61 2.44 16.31
CA PRO A 5 -12.82 2.07 14.91
C PRO A 5 -11.61 1.33 14.28
N ARG A 6 -10.41 1.53 14.83
CA ARG A 6 -9.17 0.87 14.38
C ARG A 6 -9.16 -0.62 14.73
N TYR A 7 -9.86 -1.01 15.80
CA TYR A 7 -9.99 -2.40 16.21
C TYR A 7 -10.75 -3.21 15.14
N ALA A 8 -11.85 -2.69 14.61
CA ALA A 8 -12.65 -3.40 13.60
C ALA A 8 -11.81 -3.83 12.39
N ASN A 9 -11.03 -2.90 11.82
CA ASN A 9 -10.14 -3.22 10.68
C ASN A 9 -9.05 -4.21 11.07
N SER A 10 -8.44 -4.05 12.24
CA SER A 10 -7.36 -4.93 12.71
C SER A 10 -7.87 -6.34 13.01
N HIS A 11 -9.09 -6.46 13.56
CA HIS A 11 -9.74 -7.71 13.93
C HIS A 11 -10.20 -8.51 12.70
N VAL A 12 -10.66 -7.83 11.63
CA VAL A 12 -10.95 -8.48 10.35
C VAL A 12 -9.69 -9.10 9.74
N LEU A 13 -8.54 -8.46 9.90
CA LEU A 13 -7.26 -8.98 9.40
C LEU A 13 -6.67 -10.08 10.29
N ASP A 14 -6.79 -9.94 11.60
CA ASP A 14 -6.20 -10.83 12.59
C ASP A 14 -7.07 -10.87 13.85
N GLN A 15 -7.91 -11.89 13.94
CA GLN A 15 -8.82 -12.12 15.06
C GLN A 15 -8.07 -12.43 16.37
N SER A 16 -6.78 -12.79 16.31
CA SER A 16 -6.01 -13.11 17.51
C SER A 16 -5.59 -11.87 18.31
N LEU A 17 -5.85 -10.66 17.81
CA LEU A 17 -5.40 -9.46 18.48
C LEU A 17 -6.15 -9.16 19.79
N PRO A 18 -5.44 -8.67 20.83
CA PRO A 18 -4.01 -8.36 20.85
C PRO A 18 -3.17 -9.63 21.10
N SER A 19 -2.28 -9.99 20.16
CA SER A 19 -1.34 -11.12 20.32
C SER A 19 0.08 -10.72 19.96
N LYS A 20 1.06 -11.46 20.50
CA LYS A 20 2.48 -11.31 20.17
C LYS A 20 2.82 -11.80 18.75
N LYS A 21 1.86 -12.36 18.00
CA LYS A 21 2.11 -12.90 16.66
C LYS A 21 2.61 -11.83 15.69
N TYR A 22 2.04 -10.62 15.76
CA TYR A 22 2.50 -9.51 14.92
C TYR A 22 3.95 -9.13 15.21
N LEU A 23 4.34 -9.05 16.50
CA LEU A 23 5.71 -8.73 16.90
C LEU A 23 6.70 -9.78 16.37
N LYS A 24 6.35 -11.07 16.46
CA LYS A 24 7.14 -12.15 15.87
C LYS A 24 7.22 -12.06 14.34
N LEU A 25 6.15 -11.63 13.68
CA LEU A 25 6.12 -11.49 12.22
C LEU A 25 7.06 -10.39 11.72
N VAL A 26 7.13 -9.26 12.43
CA VAL A 26 7.95 -8.10 12.02
C VAL A 26 9.40 -8.16 12.51
N GLN A 27 9.73 -9.07 13.44
CA GLN A 27 11.08 -9.18 14.00
C GLN A 27 12.15 -9.44 12.93
N ASP A 28 11.78 -10.18 11.86
CA ASP A 28 12.66 -10.60 10.78
C ASP A 28 12.61 -9.64 9.58
N LEU A 29 11.82 -8.56 9.68
CA LEU A 29 11.66 -7.57 8.61
C LEU A 29 12.56 -6.37 8.84
N ASN A 30 13.07 -5.79 7.76
CA ASN A 30 13.76 -4.51 7.89
C ASN A 30 12.77 -3.37 8.23
N ARG A 31 13.30 -2.21 8.61
CA ARG A 31 12.49 -1.04 9.01
C ARG A 31 11.47 -0.63 7.94
N ARG A 32 11.85 -0.66 6.66
CA ARG A 32 10.99 -0.24 5.54
C ARG A 32 9.85 -1.24 5.33
N GLU A 33 10.15 -2.53 5.34
CA GLU A 33 9.16 -3.61 5.23
C GLU A 33 8.18 -3.60 6.41
N SER A 34 8.68 -3.42 7.63
CA SER A 34 7.86 -3.29 8.84
C SER A 34 6.91 -2.09 8.77
N ALA A 35 7.41 -0.94 8.31
CA ALA A 35 6.60 0.26 8.12
C ALA A 35 5.53 0.04 7.03
N LEU A 36 5.91 -0.53 5.89
CA LEU A 36 4.99 -0.84 4.79
C LEU A 36 3.88 -1.80 5.23
N LEU A 37 4.23 -2.88 5.94
CA LEU A 37 3.24 -3.83 6.46
C LEU A 37 2.28 -3.17 7.45
N THR A 38 2.80 -2.31 8.33
CA THR A 38 1.99 -1.52 9.27
C THR A 38 1.00 -0.62 8.52
N GLN A 39 1.47 0.09 7.50
CA GLN A 39 0.66 0.99 6.67
C GLN A 39 -0.42 0.23 5.90
N LEU A 40 -0.09 -0.94 5.35
CA LEU A 40 -1.05 -1.83 4.66
C LEU A 40 -2.15 -2.30 5.62
N ARG A 41 -1.78 -2.81 6.81
CA ARG A 41 -2.74 -3.31 7.81
C ARG A 41 -3.65 -2.20 8.34
N THR A 42 -3.12 -1.00 8.53
CA THR A 42 -3.87 0.15 9.03
C THR A 42 -4.58 0.93 7.92
N ARG A 43 -4.33 0.59 6.64
CA ARG A 43 -4.77 1.33 5.46
C ARG A 43 -4.30 2.81 5.47
N HIS A 44 -3.21 3.10 6.16
CA HIS A 44 -2.58 4.42 6.25
C HIS A 44 -1.37 4.48 5.30
N ILE A 45 -1.65 4.27 4.02
CA ILE A 45 -0.65 4.13 2.96
C ILE A 45 -0.92 5.19 1.89
N PRO A 46 0.08 5.74 1.18
CA PRO A 46 -0.12 6.86 0.24
C PRO A 46 -0.79 6.45 -1.09
N LEU A 47 -1.94 5.81 -1.00
CA LEU A 47 -2.90 5.59 -2.08
C LEU A 47 -3.99 6.67 -2.04
N ASN A 48 -4.59 6.97 -3.19
CA ASN A 48 -5.46 8.14 -3.33
C ASN A 48 -6.66 8.12 -2.38
N HIS A 49 -7.22 6.95 -2.05
CA HIS A 49 -8.30 6.87 -1.07
C HIS A 49 -7.88 7.43 0.31
N TYR A 50 -6.71 7.04 0.81
CA TYR A 50 -6.21 7.54 2.09
C TYR A 50 -5.81 9.01 1.98
N LEU A 51 -5.10 9.39 0.92
CA LEU A 51 -4.64 10.76 0.69
C LEU A 51 -5.80 11.74 0.58
N PHE A 52 -6.89 11.37 -0.12
CA PHE A 52 -8.10 12.17 -0.23
C PHE A 52 -8.73 12.41 1.15
N ARG A 53 -8.85 11.36 1.97
CA ARG A 53 -9.39 11.45 3.33
C ARG A 53 -8.61 12.42 4.23
N ILE A 54 -7.30 12.55 4.02
CA ILE A 54 -6.45 13.50 4.75
C ILE A 54 -6.19 14.80 3.98
N ARG A 55 -6.95 15.07 2.92
CA ARG A 55 -6.85 16.29 2.08
C ARG A 55 -5.46 16.50 1.44
N ARG A 56 -4.80 15.41 1.07
CA ARG A 56 -3.51 15.38 0.34
C ARG A 56 -3.64 14.91 -1.11
N SER A 57 -4.84 14.55 -1.54
CA SER A 57 -5.19 14.28 -2.95
C SER A 57 -6.54 14.93 -3.23
N GLU A 58 -6.72 15.47 -4.43
CA GLU A 58 -7.98 16.04 -4.89
C GLU A 58 -9.04 14.97 -5.17
N THR A 59 -8.62 13.74 -5.46
CA THR A 59 -9.51 12.64 -5.80
C THR A 59 -9.12 11.35 -5.06
N PRO A 60 -10.09 10.47 -4.74
CA PRO A 60 -9.82 9.15 -4.15
C PRO A 60 -9.59 8.05 -5.19
N VAL A 61 -9.72 8.37 -6.49
CA VAL A 61 -9.80 7.39 -7.57
C VAL A 61 -8.44 6.92 -8.06
N CYS A 62 -8.39 5.72 -8.63
CA CYS A 62 -7.18 5.16 -9.21
C CYS A 62 -6.87 5.85 -10.56
N PRO A 63 -5.65 6.38 -10.75
CA PRO A 63 -5.27 7.07 -11.98
C PRO A 63 -5.23 6.13 -13.21
N HIS A 64 -5.14 4.82 -12.99
CA HIS A 64 -5.07 3.82 -14.07
C HIS A 64 -6.42 3.18 -14.40
N CYS A 65 -7.51 3.61 -13.75
CA CYS A 65 -8.83 3.00 -13.93
C CYS A 65 -9.88 3.98 -14.46
N GLY A 66 -9.46 5.07 -15.11
CA GLY A 66 -10.38 5.99 -15.78
C GLY A 66 -11.46 6.57 -14.86
N ASN A 67 -11.13 6.84 -13.60
CA ASN A 67 -12.05 7.32 -12.56
C ASN A 67 -13.17 6.36 -12.13
N LEU A 68 -13.10 5.07 -12.50
CA LEU A 68 -14.15 4.09 -12.19
C LEU A 68 -14.01 3.42 -10.82
N ALA A 69 -12.84 3.52 -10.18
CA ALA A 69 -12.55 2.80 -8.94
C ALA A 69 -11.79 3.65 -7.93
N VAL A 70 -12.15 3.50 -6.65
CA VAL A 70 -11.43 4.09 -5.52
C VAL A 70 -10.12 3.34 -5.31
N GLU A 71 -9.01 4.07 -5.22
CA GLU A 71 -7.68 3.48 -5.05
C GLU A 71 -7.43 3.07 -3.59
N SER A 72 -8.02 1.95 -3.20
CA SER A 72 -7.82 1.32 -1.89
C SER A 72 -6.71 0.27 -1.92
N VAL A 73 -6.29 -0.21 -0.74
CA VAL A 73 -5.37 -1.36 -0.62
C VAL A 73 -5.93 -2.60 -1.32
N HIS A 74 -7.23 -2.86 -1.15
CA HIS A 74 -7.91 -3.97 -1.82
C HIS A 74 -7.88 -3.78 -3.34
N HIS A 75 -8.16 -2.57 -3.81
CA HIS A 75 -8.10 -2.27 -5.23
C HIS A 75 -6.70 -2.53 -5.81
N LEU A 76 -5.66 -1.98 -5.20
CA LEU A 76 -4.28 -2.19 -5.63
C LEU A 76 -3.92 -3.68 -5.73
N ILE A 77 -4.18 -4.43 -4.65
CA ILE A 77 -3.71 -5.83 -4.51
C ILE A 77 -4.58 -6.81 -5.30
N ASN A 78 -5.91 -6.64 -5.33
CA ASN A 78 -6.84 -7.64 -5.87
C ASN A 78 -7.48 -7.26 -7.21
N GLU A 79 -7.74 -5.97 -7.47
CA GLU A 79 -8.69 -5.58 -8.53
C GLU A 79 -8.05 -4.81 -9.69
N CYS A 80 -7.05 -3.97 -9.42
CA CYS A 80 -6.58 -2.95 -10.35
C CYS A 80 -6.01 -3.58 -11.63
N ARG A 81 -6.74 -3.47 -12.75
CA ARG A 81 -6.37 -4.12 -14.03
C ARG A 81 -4.98 -3.73 -14.53
N HIS A 82 -4.54 -2.50 -14.24
CA HIS A 82 -3.20 -2.04 -14.58
C HIS A 82 -2.10 -2.92 -13.98
N TYR A 83 -2.28 -3.37 -12.73
CA TYR A 83 -1.31 -4.20 -12.01
C TYR A 83 -1.57 -5.71 -12.14
N GLN A 84 -2.36 -6.15 -13.12
CA GLN A 84 -2.74 -7.56 -13.25
C GLN A 84 -1.54 -8.47 -13.50
N PHE A 85 -0.54 -7.98 -14.24
CA PHE A 85 0.64 -8.77 -14.59
C PHE A 85 1.53 -9.00 -13.36
N GLU A 86 1.81 -7.94 -12.60
CA GLU A 86 2.57 -7.99 -11.34
C GLU A 86 1.85 -8.87 -10.33
N ARG A 87 0.52 -8.71 -10.20
CA ARG A 87 -0.30 -9.54 -9.31
C ARG A 87 -0.20 -11.01 -9.68
N HIS A 88 -0.28 -11.33 -10.97
CA HIS A 88 -0.14 -12.69 -11.45
C HIS A 88 1.26 -13.24 -11.15
N ARG A 89 2.30 -12.51 -11.54
CA ARG A 89 3.70 -12.92 -11.45
C ARG A 89 4.17 -13.10 -10.01
N TYR A 90 3.85 -12.16 -9.12
CA TYR A 90 4.40 -12.12 -7.77
C TYR A 90 3.48 -12.74 -6.73
N LEU A 91 2.15 -12.64 -6.88
CA LEU A 91 1.20 -13.19 -5.90
C LEU A 91 0.59 -14.51 -6.39
N ARG A 92 -0.17 -14.50 -7.48
CA ARG A 92 -1.01 -15.66 -7.87
C ARG A 92 -0.18 -16.90 -8.21
N ARG A 93 0.92 -16.77 -8.95
CA ARG A 93 1.79 -17.92 -9.28
C ARG A 93 2.43 -18.55 -8.04
N LYS A 94 2.73 -17.76 -7.00
CA LYS A 94 3.44 -18.21 -5.80
C LYS A 94 2.50 -18.71 -4.70
N LEU A 95 1.38 -18.02 -4.50
CA LEU A 95 0.48 -18.24 -3.37
C LEU A 95 -0.85 -18.90 -3.77
N ARG A 96 -1.11 -19.05 -5.08
CA ARG A 96 -2.36 -19.61 -5.64
C ARG A 96 -3.57 -18.88 -5.08
N GLN A 97 -4.62 -19.61 -4.68
CA GLN A 97 -5.86 -19.06 -4.13
C GLN A 97 -5.63 -18.23 -2.86
N LYS A 98 -4.56 -18.50 -2.09
CA LYS A 98 -4.23 -17.73 -0.89
C LYS A 98 -3.85 -16.28 -1.22
N ALA A 99 -3.47 -15.98 -2.47
CA ALA A 99 -3.20 -14.62 -2.93
C ALA A 99 -4.43 -13.68 -2.85
N GLU A 100 -5.65 -14.23 -2.83
CA GLU A 100 -6.86 -13.42 -2.80
C GLU A 100 -7.19 -12.91 -1.38
N SER A 101 -6.62 -13.50 -0.33
CA SER A 101 -6.88 -13.11 1.05
C SER A 101 -5.88 -12.05 1.54
N LEU A 102 -6.35 -10.80 1.72
CA LEU A 102 -5.56 -9.75 2.36
C LEU A 102 -5.10 -10.13 3.77
N SER A 103 -5.95 -10.83 4.53
CA SER A 103 -5.58 -11.33 5.86
C SER A 103 -4.37 -12.25 5.77
N PHE A 104 -4.37 -13.22 4.85
CA PHE A 104 -3.23 -14.10 4.63
C PHE A 104 -1.97 -13.32 4.19
N LEU A 105 -2.12 -12.41 3.22
CA LEU A 105 -1.01 -11.59 2.71
C LEU A 105 -0.35 -10.74 3.81
N PHE A 106 -1.10 -10.27 4.81
CA PHE A 106 -0.59 -9.38 5.85
C PHE A 106 -0.24 -10.06 7.18
N THR A 107 -0.49 -11.37 7.31
CA THR A 107 -0.28 -12.12 8.56
C THR A 107 0.63 -13.33 8.40
N SER A 108 0.79 -13.87 7.19
CA SER A 108 1.61 -15.07 6.96
C SER A 108 3.05 -14.71 6.57
N PRO A 109 4.07 -15.23 7.27
CA PRO A 109 5.48 -15.05 6.88
C PRO A 109 5.75 -15.50 5.44
N ALA A 110 5.11 -16.58 5.00
CA ALA A 110 5.26 -17.13 3.65
C ALA A 110 4.73 -16.18 2.55
N ALA A 111 3.84 -15.25 2.91
CA ALA A 111 3.24 -14.31 1.97
C ALA A 111 3.98 -12.97 1.86
N LEU A 112 4.77 -12.59 2.88
CA LEU A 112 5.38 -11.26 2.97
C LEU A 112 6.38 -11.00 1.85
N LYS A 113 7.28 -11.96 1.56
CA LYS A 113 8.25 -11.80 0.47
C LYS A 113 7.56 -11.64 -0.90
N PRO A 114 6.60 -12.50 -1.30
CA PRO A 114 5.77 -12.26 -2.48
C PRO A 114 5.06 -10.90 -2.49
N LEU A 115 4.50 -10.46 -1.36
CA LEU A 115 3.81 -9.19 -1.22
C LEU A 115 4.74 -8.00 -1.46
N PHE A 116 5.92 -7.97 -0.84
CA PHE A 116 6.87 -6.88 -1.04
C PHE A 116 7.40 -6.82 -2.47
N GLN A 117 7.64 -7.97 -3.10
CA GLN A 117 8.01 -8.03 -4.51
C GLN A 117 6.91 -7.47 -5.42
N PHE A 118 5.64 -7.78 -5.14
CA PHE A 118 4.51 -7.18 -5.84
C PHE A 118 4.48 -5.66 -5.66
N ILE A 119 4.53 -5.16 -4.42
CA ILE A 119 4.49 -3.72 -4.14
C ILE A 119 5.65 -2.99 -4.85
N HIS A 120 6.87 -3.52 -4.78
CA HIS A 120 8.02 -2.94 -5.46
C HIS A 120 7.83 -2.94 -6.99
N ALA A 121 7.35 -4.05 -7.58
CA ALA A 121 7.14 -4.13 -9.02
C ALA A 121 6.10 -3.14 -9.54
N THR A 122 5.09 -2.80 -8.73
CA THR A 122 4.07 -1.82 -9.12
C THR A 122 4.59 -0.38 -9.15
N LYS A 123 5.71 -0.08 -8.46
CA LYS A 123 6.27 1.27 -8.26
C LYS A 123 5.29 2.31 -7.70
N ARG A 124 4.08 1.91 -7.30
CA ARG A 124 3.00 2.81 -6.91
C ARG A 124 3.31 3.59 -5.63
N LEU A 125 4.13 2.99 -4.76
CA LEU A 125 4.48 3.54 -3.45
C LEU A 125 5.92 4.04 -3.40
N GLU A 126 6.61 4.12 -4.53
CA GLU A 126 7.92 4.74 -4.58
C GLU A 126 7.79 6.24 -4.29
N PRO A 127 8.76 6.85 -3.59
CA PRO A 127 8.80 8.28 -3.41
C PRO A 127 8.72 8.95 -4.79
N ARG A 128 7.74 9.84 -4.96
CA ARG A 128 7.64 10.62 -6.20
C ARG A 128 8.93 11.45 -6.29
N ALA A 129 9.77 11.19 -7.30
CA ALA A 129 10.85 12.10 -7.63
C ALA A 129 10.20 13.46 -7.88
N GLN A 130 10.54 14.45 -7.05
CA GLN A 130 10.13 15.81 -7.35
C GLN A 130 10.87 16.22 -8.63
N PRO A 131 10.19 16.80 -9.64
CA PRO A 131 10.92 17.46 -10.70
C PRO A 131 11.74 18.58 -10.05
N ASP A 132 13.05 18.60 -10.30
CA ASP A 132 13.92 19.70 -9.93
C ASP A 132 13.26 21.00 -10.39
N THR A 133 12.81 21.82 -9.45
CA THR A 133 12.45 23.21 -9.72
C THR A 133 13.74 23.95 -10.03
N GLY A 134 14.20 23.81 -11.27
CA GLY A 134 15.27 24.60 -11.85
C GLY A 134 14.86 26.07 -11.86
N GLN A 135 15.45 26.83 -10.94
CA GLN A 135 15.88 28.23 -11.08
C GLN A 135 15.12 29.05 -12.15
N THR A 136 14.13 29.83 -11.72
CA THR A 136 13.72 31.05 -12.42
C THR A 136 14.90 32.02 -12.43
N ALA A 137 15.58 32.14 -13.58
CA ALA A 137 16.52 33.21 -13.84
C ALA A 137 15.78 34.55 -13.78
N HIS A 138 16.16 35.39 -12.80
CA HIS A 138 15.85 36.81 -12.83
C HIS A 138 16.56 37.42 -14.05
N GLN A 139 15.81 37.70 -15.11
CA GLN A 139 16.27 38.62 -16.15
C GLN A 139 16.19 40.05 -15.57
N GLY A 140 17.34 40.67 -15.37
CA GLY A 140 17.44 42.11 -15.16
C GLY A 140 17.09 42.85 -16.44
N LEU A 141 16.18 43.82 -16.34
CA LEU A 141 16.00 44.88 -17.34
C LEU A 141 17.21 45.82 -17.27
N PRO A 142 17.83 46.20 -18.40
CA PRO A 142 18.69 47.37 -18.44
C PRO A 142 17.90 48.66 -18.76
N ALA A 143 18.40 49.74 -18.16
CA ALA A 143 18.16 51.18 -18.26
C ALA A 143 17.15 51.70 -19.30
#